data_AF-A0A9W8I7E4-F1
#
_entry.id   AF-A0A9W8I7E4-F1
#
_cell.length_a   1.000
_cell.length_b   1.000
_cell.length_c   1.000
_cell.angle_alpha   90.00
_cell.angle_beta   90.00
_cell.angle_gamma   90.00
#
_symmetry.space_group_name_H-M   'P 1'
#
loop_
_entity.id
_entity.type
_entity.pdbx_description
1 polymer ?
#
loop_
_entity_poly.entity_id
_entity_poly.type
_entity_poly.pdbx_seq_one_letter_code
_entity_poly.pdbx_strand_id
1 'polypeptide(L)'
;MDPSQADVYVSLGNIYFMSKKDPEAAISYMKHALELTPTDPEIQFNLACMYESKDDLEAAIRLYDQAVSHGLEKAKAHLRNAMAKRMKNAA
;
A
#
# COMPACT_ATOMS: atom_id res chain seq x y z
N MET A 1 -6.55 -21.01 -13.98
CA MET A 1 -5.89 -20.84 -12.67
C MET A 1 -6.83 -20.02 -11.82
N ASP A 2 -7.17 -20.51 -10.64
CA ASP A 2 -8.07 -19.81 -9.72
C ASP A 2 -7.29 -18.71 -8.98
N PRO A 3 -7.91 -17.55 -8.73
CA PRO A 3 -7.29 -16.50 -7.93
C PRO A 3 -7.03 -17.02 -6.51
N SER A 4 -5.87 -16.68 -5.96
CA SER A 4 -5.59 -16.95 -4.56
C SER A 4 -6.50 -16.12 -3.66
N GLN A 5 -6.63 -16.52 -2.40
CA GLN A 5 -7.39 -15.71 -1.43
C GLN A 5 -6.82 -14.29 -1.30
N ALA A 6 -5.49 -14.12 -1.41
CA ALA A 6 -4.86 -12.81 -1.41
C ALA A 6 -5.30 -11.96 -2.60
N ASP A 7 -5.39 -12.54 -3.81
CA ASP A 7 -5.84 -11.84 -5.02
C ASP A 7 -7.29 -11.34 -4.90
N VAL A 8 -8.15 -12.11 -4.20
CA VAL A 8 -9.53 -11.70 -3.92
C VAL A 8 -9.53 -10.47 -3.01
N TYR A 9 -8.75 -10.48 -1.94
CA TYR A 9 -8.62 -9.32 -1.04
C TYR A 9 -8.00 -8.09 -1.71
N VAL A 10 -6.99 -8.27 -2.57
CA VAL A 10 -6.43 -7.18 -3.40
C VAL A 10 -7.51 -6.57 -4.30
N SER A 11 -8.29 -7.42 -4.96
CA SER A 11 -9.37 -6.98 -5.84
C SER A 11 -10.43 -6.19 -5.07
N LEU A 12 -10.85 -6.67 -3.89
CA LEU A 12 -11.77 -5.96 -3.01
C LEU A 12 -11.18 -4.62 -2.57
N GLY A 13 -9.92 -4.59 -2.12
CA GLY A 13 -9.24 -3.36 -1.73
C GLY A 13 -9.27 -2.31 -2.84
N ASN A 14 -8.93 -2.71 -4.07
CA ASN A 14 -8.95 -1.84 -5.24
C ASN A 14 -10.36 -1.33 -5.58
N ILE A 15 -11.39 -2.18 -5.52
CA ILE A 15 -12.79 -1.79 -5.77
C ILE A 15 -13.25 -0.77 -4.74
N TYR A 16 -12.96 -1.00 -3.46
CA TYR A 16 -13.36 -0.09 -2.39
C TYR A 16 -12.65 1.26 -2.51
N PHE A 17 -11.37 1.25 -2.87
CA PHE A 17 -10.59 2.47 -3.07
C PHE A 17 -11.06 3.28 -4.29
N MET A 18 -11.18 2.62 -5.44
CA MET A 18 -11.39 3.30 -6.73
C MET A 18 -12.86 3.60 -6.99
N SER A 19 -13.75 2.63 -6.72
CA SER A 19 -15.16 2.70 -7.10
C SER A 19 -16.05 3.13 -5.95
N LYS A 20 -15.82 2.61 -4.74
CA LYS A 20 -16.64 2.97 -3.56
C LYS A 20 -16.16 4.23 -2.85
N LYS A 21 -14.93 4.68 -3.11
CA LYS A 21 -14.29 5.82 -2.45
C LYS A 21 -14.27 5.66 -0.92
N ASP A 22 -14.06 4.42 -0.47
CA ASP A 22 -13.99 4.03 0.94
C ASP A 22 -12.56 3.53 1.24
N PRO A 23 -11.64 4.45 1.58
CA PRO A 23 -10.24 4.11 1.79
C PRO A 23 -10.02 3.30 3.07
N GLU A 24 -10.88 3.42 4.09
CA GLU A 24 -10.81 2.62 5.30
C GLU A 24 -11.06 1.13 5.00
N ALA A 25 -12.15 0.81 4.30
CA ALA A 25 -12.44 -0.55 3.90
C ALA A 25 -11.38 -1.08 2.93
N ALA A 26 -10.91 -0.25 2.00
CA ALA A 26 -9.84 -0.62 1.06
C ALA A 26 -8.57 -1.07 1.79
N ILE A 27 -8.13 -0.27 2.78
CA ILE A 27 -6.98 -0.59 3.63
C ILE A 27 -7.22 -1.88 4.41
N SER A 28 -8.42 -2.09 4.94
CA SER A 28 -8.75 -3.32 5.67
C SER A 28 -8.60 -4.57 4.80
N TYR A 29 -9.12 -4.56 3.57
CA TYR A 29 -8.96 -5.68 2.65
C TYR A 29 -7.50 -5.87 2.23
N MET A 30 -6.78 -4.79 1.94
CA MET A 30 -5.38 -4.87 1.54
C MET A 30 -4.49 -5.38 2.69
N LYS A 31 -4.83 -5.10 3.96
CA LYS A 31 -4.18 -5.72 5.13
C LYS A 31 -4.39 -7.23 5.19
N HIS A 32 -5.60 -7.72 4.94
CA HIS A 32 -5.83 -9.17 4.87
C HIS A 32 -5.06 -9.83 3.73
N ALA A 33 -4.95 -9.18 2.57
CA ALA A 33 -4.10 -9.67 1.49
C ALA A 33 -2.63 -9.79 1.94
N LEU A 34 -2.13 -8.78 2.65
CA LEU A 34 -0.77 -8.75 3.21
C LEU A 34 -0.57 -9.82 4.29
N GLU A 35 -1.55 -10.09 5.15
CA GLU A 35 -1.47 -11.16 6.16
C GLU A 35 -1.28 -12.53 5.51
N LEU A 36 -1.92 -12.77 4.36
CA LEU A 36 -1.79 -14.02 3.59
C LEU A 36 -0.45 -14.11 2.83
N THR A 37 0.12 -12.95 2.45
CA THR A 37 1.34 -12.86 1.65
C THR A 37 2.26 -11.75 2.17
N PRO A 38 2.90 -11.93 3.35
CA PRO A 38 3.55 -10.83 4.08
C PRO A 38 4.74 -10.19 3.36
N THR A 39 5.33 -10.88 2.40
CA THR A 39 6.50 -10.46 1.63
C THR A 39 6.16 -10.09 0.19
N ASP A 40 4.87 -10.04 -0.18
CA ASP A 40 4.47 -9.61 -1.51
C ASP A 40 4.69 -8.09 -1.65
N PRO A 41 5.64 -7.67 -2.50
CA PRO A 41 5.97 -6.26 -2.59
C PRO A 41 4.91 -5.43 -3.32
N GLU A 42 4.09 -6.04 -4.19
CA GLU A 42 3.00 -5.34 -4.89
C GLU A 42 1.87 -5.00 -3.91
N ILE A 43 1.55 -5.91 -2.99
CA ILE A 43 0.54 -5.65 -1.94
C ILE A 43 1.05 -4.58 -0.97
N GLN A 44 2.32 -4.67 -0.55
CA GLN A 44 2.94 -3.64 0.29
C GLN A 44 2.90 -2.27 -0.38
N PHE A 45 3.23 -2.20 -1.68
CA PHE A 45 3.17 -0.97 -2.47
C PHE A 45 1.75 -0.41 -2.59
N ASN A 46 0.76 -1.25 -2.92
CA ASN A 46 -0.63 -0.80 -3.05
C ASN A 46 -1.19 -0.30 -1.71
N LEU A 47 -0.89 -0.98 -0.60
CA LEU A 47 -1.26 -0.53 0.74
C LEU A 47 -0.57 0.79 1.09
N ALA A 48 0.70 0.96 0.73
CA ALA A 48 1.43 2.21 0.92
C ALA A 48 0.78 3.38 0.16
N CYS A 49 0.39 3.18 -1.10
CA CYS A 49 -0.34 4.19 -1.88
C CYS A 49 -1.66 4.59 -1.21
N MET A 50 -2.40 3.62 -0.65
CA MET A 50 -3.65 3.91 0.07
C MET A 50 -3.38 4.75 1.33
N TYR A 51 -2.35 4.43 2.11
CA TYR A 51 -1.95 5.23 3.26
C TYR A 51 -1.46 6.64 2.88
N GLU A 52 -0.69 6.76 1.81
CA GLU A 52 -0.23 8.06 1.29
C GLU A 52 -1.41 8.95 0.88
N SER A 53 -2.45 8.36 0.28
CA SER A 53 -3.69 9.08 -0.08
C SER A 53 -4.46 9.62 1.13
N LYS A 54 -4.25 9.02 2.31
CA LYS A 54 -4.81 9.45 3.60
C LYS A 54 -3.88 10.41 4.37
N ASP A 55 -2.78 10.84 3.76
CA ASP A 55 -1.72 11.64 4.40
C ASP A 55 -1.03 10.95 5.58
N ASP A 56 -1.23 9.64 5.75
CA ASP A 56 -0.50 8.82 6.73
C ASP A 56 0.86 8.44 6.13
N LEU A 57 1.73 9.44 6.07
CA LEU A 57 3.05 9.31 5.45
C LEU A 57 3.97 8.38 6.23
N GLU A 58 3.75 8.21 7.53
CA GLU A 58 4.55 7.29 8.35
C GLU A 58 4.28 5.83 7.95
N ALA A 59 3.01 5.44 7.87
CA ALA A 59 2.63 4.11 7.41
C ALA A 59 3.05 3.87 5.95
N ALA A 60 2.85 4.85 5.07
CA ALA A 60 3.23 4.76 3.67
C ALA A 60 4.74 4.55 3.49
N ILE A 61 5.58 5.34 4.17
CA ILE A 61 7.05 5.21 4.08
C ILE A 61 7.50 3.82 4.51
N ARG A 62 6.97 3.29 5.62
CA ARG A 62 7.33 1.96 6.11
C ARG A 62 7.02 0.88 5.07
N LEU A 63 5.83 0.92 4.47
CA LEU A 63 5.41 -0.08 3.50
C LEU A 63 6.13 0.05 2.16
N TYR A 64 6.39 1.27 1.69
CA TYR A 64 7.22 1.48 0.51
C TYR A 64 8.65 0.95 0.72
N ASP A 65 9.24 1.15 1.90
CA ASP A 65 10.56 0.63 2.24
C ASP A 65 10.60 -0.91 2.25
N GLN A 66 9.55 -1.55 2.79
CA GLN A 66 9.40 -3.01 2.71
C GLN A 66 9.25 -3.49 1.26
N ALA A 67 8.45 -2.82 0.45
CA ALA A 67 8.25 -3.17 -0.96
C ALA A 67 9.57 -3.09 -1.75
N VAL A 68 10.38 -2.05 -1.51
CA VAL A 68 11.73 -1.92 -2.07
C VAL A 68 12.62 -3.08 -1.61
N SER A 69 12.62 -3.39 -0.32
CA SER A 69 13.44 -4.47 0.26
C SER A 69 13.08 -5.86 -0.30
N HIS A 70 11.82 -6.06 -0.68
CA HIS A 70 11.34 -7.28 -1.33
C HIS A 70 11.41 -7.24 -2.87
N GLY A 71 12.11 -6.26 -3.45
CA GLY A 71 12.50 -6.25 -4.86
C GLY A 71 11.66 -5.40 -5.80
N LEU A 72 10.72 -4.61 -5.29
CA LEU A 72 9.90 -3.74 -6.13
C LEU A 72 10.51 -2.36 -6.32
N GLU A 73 11.33 -2.24 -7.37
CA GLU A 73 12.06 -1.01 -7.70
C GLU A 73 11.18 0.23 -7.88
N LYS A 74 9.96 0.09 -8.42
CA LYS A 74 9.04 1.23 -8.61
C LYS A 74 8.67 1.91 -7.29
N ALA A 75 8.72 1.20 -6.16
CA ALA A 75 8.43 1.75 -4.84
C ALA A 75 9.49 2.78 -4.38
N LYS A 76 10.72 2.75 -4.92
CA LYS A 76 11.79 3.69 -4.53
C LYS A 76 11.42 5.15 -4.81
N ALA A 77 10.79 5.43 -5.94
CA ALA A 77 10.39 6.79 -6.29
C ALA A 77 9.32 7.30 -5.31
N HIS A 78 8.34 6.46 -4.98
CA HIS A 78 7.28 6.77 -4.04
C HIS A 78 7.81 6.96 -2.61
N LEU A 79 8.73 6.10 -2.16
CA LEU A 79 9.40 6.22 -0.86
C LEU A 79 10.06 7.60 -0.70
N ARG A 80 10.83 8.03 -1.71
CA ARG A 80 11.52 9.34 -1.71
C ARG A 80 10.54 10.50 -1.66
N ASN A 81 9.44 10.41 -2.40
CA ASN A 81 8.39 11.44 -2.42
C ASN A 81 7.67 11.53 -1.07
N ALA A 82 7.29 10.39 -0.48
CA ALA A 82 6.61 10.34 0.80
C ALA A 82 7.51 10.89 1.93
N MET A 83 8.81 10.55 1.94
CA MET A 83 9.78 11.13 2.87
C MET A 83 9.90 12.65 2.71
N ALA A 84 10.00 13.16 1.48
CA ALA A 84 10.10 14.59 1.22
C ALA A 84 8.83 15.34 1.67
N LYS A 85 7.65 14.77 1.41
CA LYS A 85 6.37 15.31 1.86
C LYS A 85 6.29 15.36 3.39
N ARG A 86 6.74 14.30 4.08
CA ARG A 86 6.76 14.26 5.54
C ARG A 86 7.68 15.32 6.15
N MET A 87 8.86 15.53 5.56
CA MET A 87 9.79 16.57 6.02
C MET A 87 9.21 17.98 5.86
N LYS A 88 8.52 18.25 4.75
CA LYS A 88 7.86 19.55 4.53
C LYS A 88 6.74 19.82 5.53
N ASN A 89 6.03 18.79 5.98
CA ASN A 89 4.95 18.94 6.97
C ASN A 89 5.47 19.12 8.40
N ALA A 90 6.76 18.86 8.65
CA ALA A 90 7.39 18.98 9.96
C ALA A 90 8.18 20.31 10.14
N ALA A 91 8.23 21.15 9.11
CA ALA A 91 8.90 22.45 9.09
C ALA A 91 7.89 23.59 9.17
#